data_AF-A0A9Q0G4Z3-F1
#
_entry.id   AF-A0A9Q0G4Z3-F1
#
_cell.length_a   1.000
_cell.length_b   1.000
_cell.length_c   1.000
_cell.angle_alpha   90.00
_cell.angle_beta   90.00
_cell.angle_gamma   90.00
#
_symmetry.space_group_name_H-M   'P 1'
#
loop_
_entity.id
_entity.type
_entity.pdbx_description
1 polymer ?
#
loop_
_entity_poly.entity_id
_entity_poly.type
_entity_poly.pdbx_seq_one_letter_code
_entity_poly.pdbx_strand_id
1 'polypeptide(L)'
;MFDSSICDSKLFLVQVDVGDFLRFNSCVLYTEDNSEQPLINIEVVAHVTRPELRSSEVSNTFYFTFTVRPEAKATTNGSRIRKVVPATEEEARLILERMDSKKLGSRA
;
A
#
# COMPACT_ATOMS: atom_id res chain seq x y z
N MET A 1 4.72 -14.07 9.20
CA MET A 1 3.44 -13.54 8.70
C MET A 1 3.68 -12.53 7.57
N PHE A 2 4.58 -11.55 7.72
CA PHE A 2 5.27 -10.84 6.62
C PHE A 2 6.68 -10.51 7.10
N ASP A 3 7.69 -10.52 6.24
CA ASP A 3 9.11 -10.40 6.67
C ASP A 3 9.70 -9.01 6.46
N SER A 4 9.35 -8.41 5.32
CA SER A 4 9.88 -7.12 4.92
C SER A 4 8.74 -6.27 4.38
N SER A 5 8.71 -5.03 4.84
CA SER A 5 7.81 -3.99 4.34
C SER A 5 8.66 -2.86 3.78
N ILE A 6 8.65 -2.69 2.46
CA ILE A 6 9.20 -1.48 1.84
C ILE A 6 8.10 -0.43 1.83
N CYS A 7 8.36 0.72 2.45
CA CYS A 7 7.44 1.85 2.51
C CYS A 7 7.94 2.96 1.59
N ASP A 8 7.24 3.18 0.48
CA ASP A 8 7.41 4.39 -0.32
C ASP A 8 6.36 5.42 0.16
N SER A 9 6.80 6.54 0.72
CA SER A 9 5.90 7.63 1.08
C SER A 9 6.05 8.78 0.08
N LYS A 10 4.94 9.26 -0.49
CA LYS A 10 4.96 10.57 -1.15
C LYS A 10 4.85 11.66 -0.06
N LEU A 11 5.64 12.71 -0.23
CA LEU A 11 5.90 13.88 0.64
C LEU A 11 4.77 14.23 1.63
N PHE A 12 5.13 14.60 2.87
CA PHE A 12 4.16 15.06 3.85
C PHE A 12 3.55 16.42 3.45
N LEU A 13 2.28 16.44 3.04
CA LEU A 13 1.67 17.67 2.48
C LEU A 13 1.12 18.59 3.56
N VAL A 14 0.66 18.06 4.70
CA VAL A 14 -0.06 18.82 5.72
C VAL A 14 0.42 18.45 7.13
N GLN A 15 0.78 19.46 7.92
CA GLN A 15 1.07 19.32 9.34
C GLN A 15 -0.21 19.01 10.13
N VAL A 16 -0.11 18.08 11.07
CA VAL A 16 -1.20 17.66 11.96
C VAL A 16 -1.05 18.41 13.28
N ASP A 17 -2.11 19.06 13.75
CA ASP A 17 -2.10 19.74 15.04
C ASP A 17 -2.68 18.85 16.16
N VAL A 18 -2.39 19.17 17.41
CA VAL A 18 -2.90 18.47 18.59
C VAL A 18 -4.41 18.73 18.70
N GLY A 19 -5.22 17.71 18.38
CA GLY A 19 -6.68 17.80 18.36
C GLY A 19 -7.28 17.39 17.02
N ASP A 20 -6.47 17.31 15.96
CA ASP A 20 -6.89 16.79 14.67
C ASP A 20 -7.01 15.26 14.69
N PHE A 21 -7.96 14.72 13.93
CA PHE A 21 -8.12 13.28 13.78
C PHE A 21 -7.35 12.79 12.55
N LEU A 22 -6.48 11.81 12.75
CA LEU A 22 -5.79 11.13 11.67
C LEU A 22 -6.47 9.79 11.38
N ARG A 23 -7.03 9.64 10.18
CA ARG A 23 -7.66 8.40 9.72
C ARG A 23 -6.81 7.76 8.63
N PHE A 24 -6.32 6.56 8.90
CA PHE A 24 -5.65 5.73 7.90
C PHE A 24 -6.65 4.79 7.23
N ASN A 25 -6.80 4.89 5.92
CA ASN A 25 -7.54 3.93 5.11
C ASN A 25 -6.53 3.08 4.32
N SER A 26 -6.50 1.77 4.59
CA SER A 26 -5.63 0.83 3.90
C SER A 26 -6.39 0.00 2.87
N CYS A 27 -5.87 -0.10 1.64
CA CYS A 27 -6.43 -0.93 0.58
C CYS A 27 -5.32 -1.76 -0.11
N VAL A 28 -5.59 -3.04 -0.37
CA VAL A 28 -4.68 -3.88 -1.16
C VAL A 28 -4.88 -3.53 -2.64
N LEU A 29 -3.88 -2.94 -3.27
CA LEU A 29 -3.94 -2.54 -4.67
C LEU A 29 -3.81 -3.76 -5.59
N TYR A 30 -2.72 -4.51 -5.42
CA TYR A 30 -2.45 -5.68 -6.26
C TYR A 30 -1.45 -6.62 -5.59
N THR A 31 -1.47 -7.86 -6.03
CA THR A 31 -0.60 -8.92 -5.55
C THR A 31 0.15 -9.55 -6.72
N GLU A 32 1.46 -9.66 -6.62
CA GLU A 32 2.29 -10.40 -7.56
C GLU A 32 2.61 -11.76 -6.95
N ASP A 33 2.12 -12.84 -7.57
CA ASP A 33 2.47 -14.20 -7.18
C ASP A 33 3.76 -14.62 -7.88
N ASN A 34 4.89 -14.10 -7.37
CA ASN A 34 6.21 -14.60 -7.75
C ASN A 34 6.50 -15.84 -6.90
N SER A 35 6.85 -16.96 -7.55
CA SER A 35 7.03 -18.27 -6.93
C SER A 35 7.96 -18.22 -5.71
N GLU A 36 9.04 -17.44 -5.82
CA GLU A 36 10.07 -17.30 -4.77
C GLU A 36 9.68 -16.31 -3.68
N GLN A 37 9.12 -15.14 -4.04
CA GLN A 37 8.78 -14.07 -3.10
C GLN A 37 7.52 -13.32 -3.55
N PRO A 38 6.33 -13.68 -3.06
CA PRO A 38 5.12 -13.00 -3.46
C PRO A 38 5.10 -11.59 -2.86
N LEU A 39 4.68 -10.62 -3.66
CA LEU A 39 4.63 -9.21 -3.28
C LEU A 39 3.19 -8.76 -3.12
N ILE A 40 2.85 -8.22 -1.96
CA ILE A 40 1.54 -7.63 -1.69
C ILE A 40 1.72 -6.12 -1.63
N ASN A 41 1.10 -5.41 -2.57
CA ASN A 41 1.16 -3.96 -2.63
C ASN A 41 -0.10 -3.38 -1.98
N ILE A 42 0.12 -2.53 -0.98
CA ILE A 42 -0.93 -1.90 -0.18
C ILE A 42 -0.75 -0.39 -0.28
N GLU A 43 -1.83 0.31 -0.54
CA GLU A 43 -1.92 1.76 -0.38
C GLU A 43 -2.54 2.07 0.98
N VAL A 44 -1.97 3.06 1.66
CA VAL A 44 -2.50 3.58 2.92
C VAL A 44 -2.62 5.08 2.78
N VAL A 45 -3.85 5.57 2.73
CA VAL A 45 -4.15 7.00 2.63
C VAL A 45 -4.44 7.54 4.03
N ALA A 46 -3.70 8.56 4.43
CA ALA A 46 -3.86 9.26 5.69
C ALA A 46 -4.69 10.54 5.47
N HIS A 47 -5.90 10.54 6.03
CA HIS A 47 -6.78 11.71 6.05
C HIS A 47 -6.63 12.43 7.38
N VAL A 48 -6.46 13.75 7.32
CA VAL A 48 -6.55 14.63 8.48
C VAL A 48 -7.93 15.25 8.48
N THR A 49 -8.69 15.02 9.55
CA THR A 49 -10.00 15.63 9.76
C THR A 49 -9.88 16.69 10.84
N ARG A 50 -10.12 17.95 10.47
CA ARG A 50 -10.15 19.08 11.39
C ARG A 50 -11.59 19.30 11.85
N PRO A 51 -11.97 18.87 13.07
CA PRO A 51 -13.36 18.91 13.50
C PRO A 51 -13.92 20.34 13.54
N GLU A 52 -13.08 21.31 13.89
CA GLU A 52 -13.41 22.73 14.00
C GLU A 52 -13.80 23.36 12.65
N LEU A 53 -13.07 22.98 11.60
CA LEU A 53 -13.31 23.46 10.23
C LEU A 53 -14.26 22.54 9.44
N ARG A 54 -14.68 21.42 10.04
CA ARG A 54 -15.49 20.37 9.39
C ARG A 54 -14.91 19.92 8.04
N SER A 55 -13.59 19.95 7.91
CA SER A 55 -12.88 19.58 6.69
C SER A 55 -12.11 18.27 6.89
N SER A 56 -11.97 17.52 5.80
CA SER A 56 -11.12 16.34 5.76
C SER A 56 -10.29 16.36 4.49
N GLU A 57 -8.98 16.30 4.65
CA GLU A 57 -8.03 16.41 3.54
C GLU A 57 -7.04 15.23 3.58
N VAL A 58 -6.55 14.81 2.42
CA VAL A 58 -5.50 13.79 2.36
C VAL A 58 -4.17 14.47 2.69
N SER A 59 -3.56 14.06 3.80
CA SER A 59 -2.23 14.54 4.20
C SER A 59 -1.16 13.75 3.45
N ASN A 60 -1.23 12.42 3.51
CA ASN A 60 -0.17 11.56 2.98
C ASN A 60 -0.76 10.30 2.35
N THR A 61 -0.09 9.82 1.31
CA THR A 61 -0.33 8.47 0.78
C THR A 61 0.94 7.66 0.92
N PHE A 62 0.85 6.59 1.71
CA PHE A 62 1.90 5.61 1.92
C PHE A 62 1.64 4.39 1.07
N TYR A 63 2.73 3.76 0.69
CA TYR A 63 2.69 2.63 -0.19
C TYR A 63 3.59 1.53 0.35
N PHE A 64 2.97 0.50 0.88
CA PHE A 64 3.67 -0.62 1.48
C PHE A 64 3.75 -1.79 0.51
N THR A 65 4.90 -2.44 0.48
CA THR A 65 5.09 -3.71 -0.23
C THR A 65 5.49 -4.76 0.80
N PHE A 66 4.66 -5.78 0.98
CA PHE A 66 4.91 -6.88 1.90
C PHE A 66 5.33 -8.14 1.15
N THR A 67 6.33 -8.85 1.70
CA THR A 67 6.71 -10.20 1.25
C THR A 67 6.44 -11.24 2.33
N VAL A 68 6.19 -12.48 1.90
CA VAL A 68 6.00 -13.64 2.79
C VAL A 68 7.25 -14.51 2.80
N ARG A 69 7.71 -14.90 3.99
CA ARG A 69 8.84 -15.84 4.17
C ARG A 69 8.57 -17.20 3.51
N PRO A 70 9.57 -17.81 2.86
CA PRO A 70 9.49 -19.20 2.38
C PRO A 70 9.11 -20.19 3.49
N GLU A 71 9.61 -20.01 4.71
CA GLU A 71 9.36 -20.90 5.85
C GLU A 71 7.90 -20.88 6.32
N ALA A 72 7.22 -19.73 6.14
CA ALA A 72 5.79 -19.59 6.41
C ALA A 72 4.92 -20.22 5.31
N LYS A 73 5.43 -20.37 4.08
CA LYS A 73 4.74 -21.12 3.02
C LYS A 73 4.69 -22.62 3.30
N ALA A 74 5.73 -23.17 3.94
CA ALA A 74 5.78 -24.59 4.29
C ALA A 74 4.79 -24.98 5.40
N THR A 75 4.46 -24.06 6.30
CA THR A 75 3.50 -24.30 7.40
C THR A 75 2.04 -24.03 7.01
N THR A 76 1.80 -23.26 5.94
CA THR A 76 0.47 -22.95 5.43
C THR A 76 0.19 -23.75 4.16
N ASN A 77 0.04 -25.07 4.31
CA ASN A 77 -0.35 -26.05 3.30
C ASN A 77 -1.27 -25.50 2.18
N GLY A 78 -0.69 -24.89 1.14
CA GLY A 78 -1.42 -24.45 -0.05
C GLY A 78 -2.14 -23.08 0.01
N SER A 79 -1.92 -22.25 1.03
CA SER A 79 -2.49 -20.88 1.05
C SER A 79 -1.79 -19.96 0.05
N ARG A 80 -2.10 -20.10 -1.24
CA ARG A 80 -1.67 -19.16 -2.28
C ARG A 80 -2.27 -17.78 -1.98
N ILE A 81 -1.47 -16.72 -2.11
CA ILE A 81 -1.96 -15.35 -1.97
C ILE A 81 -3.03 -15.14 -3.04
N ARG A 82 -4.22 -14.73 -2.60
CA ARG A 82 -5.33 -14.49 -3.52
C ARG A 82 -5.00 -13.28 -4.38
N LYS A 83 -5.15 -13.46 -5.69
CA LYS A 83 -4.98 -12.37 -6.64
C LYS A 83 -6.06 -11.33 -6.42
N VAL A 84 -5.67 -10.11 -6.06
CA VAL A 84 -6.56 -8.95 -6.05
C VAL A 84 -6.55 -8.33 -7.44
N VAL A 85 -7.73 -8.04 -7.95
CA VAL A 85 -7.92 -7.33 -9.22
C VAL A 85 -8.62 -6.01 -8.93
N PRO A 86 -8.25 -4.93 -9.64
CA PRO A 86 -8.94 -3.64 -9.49
C PRO A 86 -10.42 -3.81 -9.81
N ALA A 87 -11.26 -3.15 -9.04
CA ALA A 87 -12.70 -3.11 -9.26
C ALA A 87 -13.07 -2.01 -10.28
N THR A 88 -12.25 -0.95 -10.39
CA THR A 88 -12.50 0.20 -11.29
C THR A 88 -11.34 0.49 -12.25
N GLU A 89 -11.62 1.25 -13.30
CA GLU A 89 -10.61 1.67 -14.29
C GLU A 89 -9.57 2.61 -13.67
N GLU A 90 -10.01 3.53 -12.80
CA GLU A 90 -9.12 4.45 -12.10
C GLU A 90 -8.12 3.69 -11.23
N GLU A 91 -8.58 2.68 -10.49
CA GLU A 91 -7.73 1.78 -9.72
C GLU A 91 -6.74 1.03 -10.62
N ALA A 92 -7.20 0.52 -11.76
CA ALA A 92 -6.34 -0.16 -12.72
C ALA A 92 -5.23 0.76 -13.25
N ARG A 93 -5.55 2.02 -13.56
CA ARG A 93 -4.57 3.01 -14.03
C ARG A 93 -3.54 3.36 -12.95
N LEU A 94 -3.98 3.55 -11.70
CA LEU A 94 -3.09 3.80 -10.56
C LEU A 94 -2.14 2.62 -10.32
N ILE A 95 -2.64 1.40 -10.43
CA ILE A 95 -1.83 0.17 -10.32
C ILE A 95 -0.77 0.11 -11.43
N LEU A 96 -1.12 0.46 -12.68
CA LEU A 96 -0.17 0.49 -13.80
C LEU A 96 0.95 1.51 -13.58
N GLU A 97 0.60 2.76 -13.25
CA GLU A 97 1.58 3.83 -12.97
C GLU A 97 2.55 3.43 -11.85
N ARG A 98 2.04 2.73 -10.84
CA ARG A 98 2.81 2.20 -9.72
C ARG A 98 3.75 1.06 -10.12
N MET A 99 3.28 0.11 -10.93
CA MET A 99 4.14 -0.95 -11.47
C MET A 99 5.29 -0.36 -12.29
N ASP A 100 5.03 0.68 -13.08
CA ASP A 100 6.07 1.34 -13.88
C ASP A 100 7.04 2.15 -13.02
N SER A 101 6.54 2.86 -12.00
CA SER A 101 7.38 3.59 -11.03
C SER A 101 8.35 2.65 -10.30
N LYS A 102 7.89 1.45 -9.93
CA LYS A 102 8.75 0.41 -9.33
C LYS A 102 9.81 -0.13 -10.29
N LYS A 103 9.46 -0.35 -11.56
CA LYS A 103 10.39 -0.82 -12.59
C LYS A 103 11.47 0.22 -12.92
N LEU A 104 11.14 1.51 -12.82
CA LEU A 104 12.10 2.58 -13.08
C LEU A 104 13.08 2.77 -11.90
N GLY A 105 12.62 2.55 -10.66
CA GLY A 105 13.47 2.59 -9.46
C GLY A 105 14.50 1.46 -9.34
N SER A 106 14.40 0.40 -10.15
CA SER A 106 15.36 -0.72 -10.16
C SER A 106 16.48 -0.59 -11.20
N ARG A 107 16.67 0.59 -11.81
CA ARG A 107 17.68 0.87 -12.86
C ARG A 107 18.74 1.90 -12.46
N ALA A 108 18.98 2.08 -11.17
CA ALA A 108 20.10 2.87 -10.64
C ALA A 108 21.07 1.99 -9.87
#